data_AF-A0A1M7GHY8-F1
#
_entry.id   AF-A0A1M7GHY8-F1
#
_cell.length_a   1.000
_cell.length_b   1.000
_cell.length_c   1.000
_cell.angle_alpha   90.00
_cell.angle_beta   90.00
_cell.angle_gamma   90.00
#
_symmetry.space_group_name_H-M   'P 1'
#
loop_
_entity.id
_entity.type
_entity.pdbx_description
1 polymer ?
#
loop_
_entity_poly.entity_id
_entity_poly.type
_entity_poly.pdbx_seq_one_letter_code
_entity_poly.pdbx_strand_id
1 'polypeptide(L)'
;MDKIKDTRSFMRVTHRYLGYFLAGIMAVYAVSGIILVYRDTDFLKSEKKYEKTLSANLSEKELKKELKMKGLEVEKTEGTVLHFKKGTYDSATGVAKYSKMELPFVLDKMVSLHKSQSKDAIAPLSVFFGVALFFFVISSFWMFNPKTKAFKRGIKFTIAGLIISVILLLI
;
A
#
# COMPACT_ATOMS: atom_id res chain seq x y z
N MET A 1 27.56 -21.45 -14.15
CA MET A 1 26.99 -20.97 -12.87
C MET A 1 27.95 -19.94 -12.29
N ASP A 2 27.47 -18.76 -11.90
CA ASP A 2 28.33 -17.73 -11.30
C ASP A 2 29.01 -18.28 -10.04
N LYS A 3 30.34 -18.28 -10.00
CA LYS A 3 31.10 -18.83 -8.86
C LYS A 3 31.16 -17.81 -7.73
N ILE A 4 30.60 -18.16 -6.58
CA ILE A 4 30.75 -17.42 -5.33
C ILE A 4 32.09 -17.81 -4.72
N LYS A 5 33.01 -16.86 -4.61
CA LYS A 5 34.38 -17.07 -4.10
C LYS A 5 34.65 -16.30 -2.81
N ASP A 6 33.93 -15.20 -2.61
CA ASP A 6 34.11 -14.25 -1.52
C ASP A 6 32.81 -13.48 -1.29
N THR A 7 32.79 -12.63 -0.25
CA THR A 7 31.63 -11.81 0.08
C THR A 7 31.23 -10.87 -1.06
N ARG A 8 32.18 -10.37 -1.85
CA ARG A 8 31.89 -9.44 -2.96
C ARG A 8 31.16 -10.14 -4.10
N SER A 9 31.64 -11.31 -4.50
CA SER A 9 30.99 -12.14 -5.52
C SER A 9 29.63 -12.64 -5.04
N PHE A 10 29.49 -13.03 -3.76
CA PHE A 10 28.18 -13.34 -3.16
C PHE A 10 27.21 -12.17 -3.30
N MET A 11 27.56 -10.98 -2.81
CA MET A 11 26.70 -9.80 -2.84
C MET A 11 26.29 -9.44 -4.28
N ARG A 12 27.23 -9.47 -5.24
CA ARG A 12 26.96 -9.12 -6.65
C ARG A 12 26.09 -10.14 -7.38
N VAL A 13 26.29 -11.43 -7.12
CA VAL A 13 25.50 -12.51 -7.72
C VAL A 13 24.09 -12.48 -7.17
N THR A 14 23.97 -12.48 -5.84
CA THR A 14 22.67 -12.46 -5.16
C THR A 14 21.88 -11.19 -5.50
N HIS A 15 22.49 -9.99 -5.46
CA HIS A 15 21.80 -8.74 -5.84
C HIS A 15 21.21 -8.79 -7.24
N ARG A 16 21.95 -9.36 -8.20
CA ARG A 16 21.50 -9.44 -9.58
C ARG A 16 20.33 -10.40 -9.77
N TYR A 17 20.47 -11.64 -9.32
CA TYR A 17 19.42 -12.64 -9.53
C TYR A 17 18.20 -12.41 -8.65
N LEU A 18 18.40 -11.97 -7.41
CA LEU A 18 17.29 -11.55 -6.56
C LEU A 18 16.60 -10.30 -7.14
N GLY A 19 17.36 -9.38 -7.73
CA GLY A 19 16.84 -8.21 -8.45
C GLY A 19 15.95 -8.61 -9.62
N TYR A 20 16.41 -9.52 -10.48
CA TYR A 20 15.59 -10.03 -11.59
C TYR A 20 14.35 -10.78 -11.10
N PHE A 21 14.49 -11.61 -10.06
CA PHE A 21 13.36 -12.33 -9.47
C PHE A 21 12.28 -11.37 -8.93
N LEU A 22 12.70 -10.28 -8.29
CA LEU A 22 11.79 -9.32 -7.68
C LEU A 22 11.30 -8.21 -8.61
N ALA A 23 11.83 -8.07 -9.83
CA ALA A 23 11.56 -6.94 -10.72
C ALA A 23 10.06 -6.66 -10.94
N GLY A 24 9.27 -7.71 -11.21
CA GLY A 24 7.82 -7.59 -11.40
C GLY A 24 7.09 -7.16 -10.13
N ILE A 25 7.46 -7.74 -8.98
CA ILE A 25 6.87 -7.39 -7.67
C ILE A 25 7.24 -5.94 -7.31
N MET A 26 8.49 -5.54 -7.52
CA MET A 26 8.94 -4.15 -7.30
C MET A 26 8.17 -3.15 -8.15
N ALA A 27 7.89 -3.46 -9.42
CA ALA A 27 7.07 -2.61 -10.28
C ALA A 27 5.63 -2.46 -9.74
N VAL A 28 5.01 -3.58 -9.34
CA VAL A 28 3.68 -3.56 -8.71
C VAL A 28 3.69 -2.72 -7.43
N TYR A 29 4.71 -2.88 -6.59
CA TYR A 29 4.83 -2.14 -5.35
C TYR A 29 5.07 -0.64 -5.58
N ALA A 30 5.92 -0.27 -6.53
CA ALA A 30 6.14 1.14 -6.87
C ALA A 30 4.83 1.84 -7.30
N VAL A 31 4.08 1.20 -8.20
CA VAL A 31 2.79 1.75 -8.69
C VAL A 31 1.76 1.84 -7.56
N SER A 32 1.59 0.76 -6.79
CA SER A 32 0.62 0.76 -5.70
C SER A 32 0.97 1.69 -4.54
N GLY A 33 2.27 1.90 -4.26
CA GLY A 33 2.75 2.88 -3.29
C GLY A 33 2.38 4.31 -3.69
N ILE A 34 2.58 4.68 -4.96
CA ILE A 34 2.17 6.00 -5.50
C ILE A 34 0.66 6.19 -5.37
N ILE A 35 -0.13 5.19 -5.77
CA ILE A 35 -1.60 5.25 -5.67
C ILE A 35 -2.06 5.39 -4.21
N LEU A 36 -1.34 4.77 -3.26
CA LEU A 36 -1.70 4.82 -1.84
C LEU A 36 -1.55 6.21 -1.23
N VAL A 37 -0.67 7.06 -1.77
CA VAL A 37 -0.53 8.48 -1.36
C VAL A 37 -1.83 9.24 -1.58
N TYR A 38 -2.53 8.97 -2.70
CA TYR A 38 -3.77 9.65 -3.09
C TYR A 38 -5.04 8.93 -2.66
N ARG A 39 -4.96 7.98 -1.71
CA ARG A 39 -6.08 7.11 -1.32
C ARG A 39 -7.30 7.85 -0.76
N ASP A 40 -7.11 9.07 -0.30
CA ASP A 40 -8.12 9.99 0.24
C ASP A 40 -8.84 10.81 -0.86
N THR A 41 -8.28 10.85 -2.06
CA THR A 41 -8.86 11.53 -3.24
C THR A 41 -9.67 10.57 -4.13
N ASP A 42 -10.33 11.09 -5.16
CA ASP A 42 -11.01 10.27 -6.19
C ASP A 42 -10.10 9.89 -7.37
N PHE A 43 -8.79 10.08 -7.24
CA PHE A 43 -7.80 9.75 -8.26
C PHE A 43 -7.89 8.27 -8.70
N LEU A 44 -8.10 8.06 -10.00
CA LEU A 44 -8.26 6.75 -10.64
C LEU A 44 -9.39 5.88 -10.08
N LYS A 45 -10.32 6.45 -9.29
CA LYS A 45 -11.47 5.73 -8.76
C LYS A 45 -12.68 5.88 -9.67
N SER A 46 -13.51 4.85 -9.66
CA SER A 46 -14.81 4.82 -10.33
C SER A 46 -15.92 4.69 -9.30
N GLU A 47 -17.07 5.30 -9.57
CA GLU A 47 -18.25 5.14 -8.73
C GLU A 47 -18.83 3.73 -8.91
N LYS A 48 -19.03 3.03 -7.79
CA LYS A 48 -19.78 1.78 -7.72
C LYS A 48 -20.96 1.94 -6.79
N LYS A 49 -22.13 1.52 -7.26
CA LYS A 49 -23.38 1.50 -6.49
C LYS A 49 -23.55 0.13 -5.86
N TYR A 50 -23.98 0.13 -4.61
CA TYR A 50 -24.18 -1.05 -3.79
C TYR A 50 -25.57 -1.00 -3.16
N GLU A 51 -26.18 -2.18 -3.08
CA GLU A 51 -27.37 -2.43 -2.29
C GLU A 51 -27.04 -3.58 -1.34
N LYS A 52 -27.16 -3.33 -0.03
CA LYS A 52 -26.81 -4.30 1.00
C LYS A 52 -27.87 -4.27 2.09
N THR A 53 -28.39 -5.45 2.44
CA THR A 53 -29.24 -5.61 3.62
C THR A 53 -28.36 -5.77 4.85
N LEU A 54 -28.54 -4.89 5.82
CA LEU A 54 -27.91 -4.89 7.14
C LEU A 54 -28.95 -5.22 8.20
N SER A 55 -28.54 -5.32 9.46
CA SER A 55 -29.48 -5.39 10.58
C SER A 55 -30.40 -4.16 10.58
N ALA A 56 -31.66 -4.33 10.94
CA ALA A 56 -32.59 -3.22 11.14
C ALA A 56 -32.17 -2.37 12.37
N ASN A 57 -32.61 -1.12 12.41
CA ASN A 57 -32.42 -0.18 13.52
C ASN A 57 -30.97 0.04 13.97
N LEU A 58 -30.00 -0.08 13.06
CA LEU A 58 -28.62 0.33 13.33
C LEU A 58 -28.52 1.82 13.67
N SER A 59 -27.80 2.13 14.74
CA SER A 59 -27.37 3.50 15.01
C SER A 59 -26.36 3.97 13.94
N GLU A 60 -26.18 5.28 13.80
CA GLU A 60 -25.23 5.86 12.87
C GLU A 60 -23.79 5.30 13.03
N LYS A 61 -23.35 5.08 14.27
CA LYS A 61 -22.03 4.49 14.56
C LYS A 61 -21.91 3.06 14.07
N GLU A 62 -22.97 2.27 14.24
CA GLU A 62 -23.00 0.88 13.80
C GLU A 62 -23.13 0.80 12.28
N LEU A 63 -23.96 1.64 11.67
CA LEU A 63 -24.09 1.75 10.22
C LEU A 63 -22.74 2.11 9.57
N LYS A 64 -22.02 3.09 10.14
CA LYS A 64 -20.68 3.49 9.70
C LYS A 64 -19.68 2.34 9.77
N LYS A 65 -19.74 1.54 10.84
CA LYS A 65 -18.88 0.37 11.04
C LYS A 65 -19.20 -0.74 10.04
N GLU A 66 -20.49 -1.04 9.85
CA GLU A 66 -20.96 -2.10 8.94
C GLU A 66 -20.70 -1.80 7.47
N LEU A 67 -20.90 -0.54 7.06
CA LEU A 67 -20.59 -0.10 5.69
C LEU A 67 -19.08 0.12 5.47
N LYS A 68 -18.27 0.13 6.53
CA LYS A 68 -16.83 0.45 6.51
C LYS A 68 -16.55 1.77 5.76
N MET A 69 -17.48 2.73 5.87
CA MET A 69 -17.41 4.03 5.20
C MET A 69 -16.82 5.08 6.15
N LYS A 70 -15.62 5.57 5.83
CA LYS A 70 -15.04 6.71 6.53
C LYS A 70 -15.85 7.97 6.22
N GLY A 71 -16.11 8.78 7.25
CA GLY A 71 -16.84 10.05 7.08
C GLY A 71 -18.33 9.89 6.76
N LEU A 72 -18.94 8.72 7.00
CA LEU A 72 -20.40 8.63 6.99
C LEU A 72 -20.94 9.46 8.15
N GLU A 73 -21.81 10.40 7.80
CA GLU A 73 -22.58 11.27 8.69
C GLU A 73 -24.01 11.34 8.15
N VAL A 74 -24.99 11.20 9.02
CA VAL A 74 -26.41 11.30 8.65
C VAL A 74 -26.77 12.77 8.49
N GLU A 75 -27.21 13.16 7.30
CA GLU A 75 -27.57 14.53 6.97
C GLU A 75 -29.06 14.80 7.22
N LYS A 76 -29.90 13.78 7.03
CA LYS A 76 -31.35 13.88 7.17
C LYS A 76 -31.97 12.53 7.53
N THR A 77 -33.05 12.57 8.31
CA THR A 77 -33.89 11.40 8.58
C THR A 77 -35.32 11.71 8.15
N GLU A 78 -35.88 10.88 7.25
CA GLU A 78 -37.26 10.97 6.78
C GLU A 78 -38.00 9.67 7.12
N GLY A 79 -38.85 9.70 8.15
CA GLY A 79 -39.51 8.49 8.65
C GLY A 79 -38.48 7.47 9.14
N THR A 80 -38.41 6.31 8.47
CA THR A 80 -37.44 5.23 8.77
C THR A 80 -36.18 5.33 7.91
N VAL A 81 -36.12 6.24 6.93
CA VAL A 81 -34.99 6.34 6.01
C VAL A 81 -33.98 7.40 6.48
N LEU A 82 -32.77 6.95 6.75
CA LEU A 82 -31.61 7.77 7.05
C LEU A 82 -30.87 8.10 5.75
N HIS A 83 -30.68 9.38 5.48
CA HIS A 83 -29.95 9.90 4.33
C HIS A 83 -28.57 10.38 4.76
N PHE A 84 -27.56 10.00 3.98
CA PHE A 84 -26.19 10.47 4.13
C PHE A 84 -25.63 10.82 2.75
N LYS A 85 -24.55 11.58 2.72
CA LYS A 85 -23.94 12.13 1.49
C LYS A 85 -23.80 11.15 0.31
N LYS A 86 -23.61 9.87 0.62
CA LYS A 86 -23.30 8.81 -0.36
C LYS A 86 -24.39 7.75 -0.47
N GLY A 87 -25.57 7.94 0.11
CA GLY A 87 -26.62 6.92 0.06
C GLY A 87 -27.73 7.08 1.08
N THR A 88 -28.53 6.03 1.19
CA THR A 88 -29.64 5.91 2.12
C THR A 88 -29.58 4.58 2.85
N TYR A 89 -30.19 4.55 4.03
CA TYR A 89 -30.39 3.35 4.81
C TYR A 89 -31.77 3.38 5.46
N ASP A 90 -32.57 2.36 5.22
CA ASP A 90 -33.88 2.21 5.84
C ASP A 90 -33.76 1.40 7.14
N SER A 91 -34.05 2.04 8.28
CA SER A 91 -33.94 1.43 9.60
C SER A 91 -35.00 0.35 9.84
N ALA A 92 -36.13 0.36 9.13
CA ALA A 92 -37.18 -0.65 9.29
C ALA A 92 -36.82 -1.94 8.56
N THR A 93 -36.33 -1.85 7.32
CA THR A 93 -36.01 -3.01 6.49
C THR A 93 -34.54 -3.43 6.58
N GLY A 94 -33.67 -2.56 7.07
CA GLY A 94 -32.22 -2.75 7.10
C GLY A 94 -31.54 -2.53 5.74
N VAL A 95 -32.26 -2.10 4.70
CA VAL A 95 -31.70 -1.94 3.35
C VAL A 95 -30.88 -0.66 3.24
N ALA A 96 -29.59 -0.79 2.92
CA ALA A 96 -28.70 0.31 2.58
C ALA A 96 -28.44 0.37 1.07
N LYS A 97 -28.67 1.53 0.46
CA LYS A 97 -28.32 1.83 -0.94
C LYS A 97 -27.29 2.95 -0.97
N TYR A 98 -26.08 2.69 -1.43
CA TYR A 98 -25.00 3.67 -1.35
C TYR A 98 -24.03 3.56 -2.53
N SER A 99 -23.31 4.63 -2.79
CA SER A 99 -22.23 4.64 -3.78
C SER A 99 -20.87 4.85 -3.12
N LYS A 100 -19.85 4.25 -3.73
CA LYS A 100 -18.48 4.33 -3.24
C LYS A 100 -17.51 4.49 -4.41
N MET A 101 -16.58 5.41 -4.23
CA MET A 101 -15.45 5.60 -5.13
C MET A 101 -14.41 4.53 -4.82
N GLU A 102 -14.16 3.65 -5.79
CA GLU A 102 -13.25 2.51 -5.65
C GLU A 102 -12.31 2.40 -6.84
N LEU A 103 -11.10 1.90 -6.59
CA LEU A 103 -10.13 1.63 -7.64
C LEU A 103 -10.63 0.51 -8.57
N PRO A 104 -10.27 0.53 -9.86
CA PRO A 104 -10.42 -0.61 -10.76
C PRO A 104 -9.80 -1.86 -10.16
N PHE A 105 -10.37 -3.02 -10.49
CA PHE A 105 -10.04 -4.30 -9.87
C PHE A 105 -8.52 -4.57 -9.79
N VAL A 106 -7.79 -4.34 -10.89
CA VAL A 106 -6.34 -4.57 -10.94
C VAL A 106 -5.60 -3.66 -9.95
N LEU A 107 -5.89 -2.36 -9.96
CA LEU A 107 -5.23 -1.39 -9.08
C LEU A 107 -5.58 -1.64 -7.61
N ASP A 108 -6.83 -2.01 -7.31
CA ASP A 108 -7.25 -2.36 -5.96
C ASP A 108 -6.49 -3.60 -5.43
N LYS A 109 -6.29 -4.62 -6.28
CA LYS A 109 -5.47 -5.79 -5.93
C LYS A 109 -4.01 -5.42 -5.69
N MET A 110 -3.41 -4.58 -6.52
CA MET A 110 -2.02 -4.12 -6.31
C MET A 110 -1.90 -3.35 -4.98
N VAL A 111 -2.84 -2.45 -4.69
CA VAL A 111 -2.86 -1.68 -3.43
C VAL A 111 -3.13 -2.56 -2.21
N SER A 112 -3.87 -3.66 -2.36
CA SER A 112 -4.11 -4.59 -1.25
C SER A 112 -2.83 -5.24 -0.73
N LEU A 113 -1.82 -5.44 -1.58
CA LEU A 113 -0.50 -5.98 -1.19
C LEU A 113 0.23 -5.06 -0.18
N HIS A 114 0.08 -3.74 -0.32
CA HIS A 114 0.63 -2.76 0.62
C HIS A 114 -0.10 -2.69 1.96
N LYS A 115 -1.35 -3.16 2.01
CA LYS A 115 -2.22 -3.09 3.19
C LYS A 115 -2.23 -4.40 3.99
N SER A 116 -1.42 -5.38 3.60
CA SER A 116 -1.37 -6.70 4.24
C SER A 116 -1.03 -6.60 5.72
N GLN A 117 -1.78 -7.30 6.56
CA GLN A 117 -1.55 -7.46 8.00
C GLN A 117 -0.84 -8.78 8.30
N SER A 118 -0.26 -8.92 9.48
CA SER A 118 0.47 -10.14 9.92
C SER A 118 -0.37 -11.42 9.89
N LYS A 119 -1.70 -11.31 10.02
CA LYS A 119 -2.66 -12.42 9.94
C LYS A 119 -3.01 -12.83 8.51
N ASP A 120 -2.67 -12.01 7.51
CA ASP A 120 -3.03 -12.28 6.13
C ASP A 120 -2.08 -13.32 5.54
N ALA A 121 -2.58 -14.22 4.70
CA ALA A 121 -1.77 -15.27 4.05
C ALA A 121 -0.61 -14.72 3.21
N ILE A 122 -0.69 -13.45 2.79
CA ILE A 122 0.35 -12.77 1.99
C ILE A 122 1.45 -12.13 2.84
N ALA A 123 1.30 -12.08 4.16
CA ALA A 123 2.28 -11.46 5.05
C ALA A 123 3.72 -11.98 4.88
N PRO A 124 3.97 -13.30 4.68
CA PRO A 124 5.33 -13.80 4.46
C PRO A 124 5.99 -13.20 3.21
N LEU A 125 5.21 -12.95 2.15
CA LEU A 125 5.70 -12.30 0.94
C LEU A 125 6.10 -10.85 1.21
N SER A 126 5.27 -10.10 1.94
CA SER A 126 5.58 -8.71 2.32
C SER A 126 6.83 -8.62 3.21
N VAL A 127 7.01 -9.55 4.15
CA VAL A 127 8.22 -9.63 4.98
C VAL A 127 9.45 -9.98 4.16
N PHE A 128 9.35 -11.01 3.31
CA PHE A 128 10.43 -11.38 2.37
C PHE A 128 10.85 -10.20 1.50
N PHE A 129 9.87 -9.46 0.97
CA PHE A 129 10.13 -8.27 0.17
C PHE A 129 10.86 -7.18 0.98
N GLY A 130 10.44 -6.92 2.22
CA GLY A 130 11.14 -5.99 3.11
C GLY A 130 12.59 -6.39 3.41
N VAL A 131 12.84 -7.69 3.68
CA VAL A 131 14.19 -8.22 3.86
C VAL A 131 15.02 -8.09 2.59
N ALA A 132 14.43 -8.36 1.42
CA ALA A 132 15.12 -8.23 0.14
C ALA A 132 15.47 -6.77 -0.19
N LEU A 133 14.56 -5.82 0.09
CA LEU A 133 14.85 -4.39 -0.05
C LEU A 133 16.01 -3.96 0.84
N PHE A 134 16.03 -4.38 2.10
CA PHE A 134 17.14 -4.10 3.01
C PHE A 134 18.45 -4.73 2.51
N PHE A 135 18.39 -5.95 1.99
CA PHE A 135 19.52 -6.59 1.32
C PHE A 135 20.01 -5.77 0.12
N PHE A 136 19.13 -5.23 -0.73
CA PHE A 136 19.55 -4.39 -1.87
C PHE A 136 20.27 -3.12 -1.43
N VAL A 137 19.85 -2.50 -0.33
CA VAL A 137 20.54 -1.33 0.25
C VAL A 137 21.98 -1.71 0.63
N ILE A 138 22.17 -2.78 1.40
CA ILE A 138 23.49 -3.21 1.87
C ILE A 138 24.36 -3.72 0.71
N SER A 139 23.83 -4.60 -0.12
CA SER A 139 24.59 -5.23 -1.20
C SER A 139 25.03 -4.24 -2.28
N SER A 140 24.36 -3.08 -2.40
CA SER A 140 24.74 -2.02 -3.33
C SER A 140 26.19 -1.51 -3.11
N PHE A 141 26.67 -1.49 -1.86
CA PHE A 141 28.03 -1.06 -1.52
C PHE A 141 29.11 -2.06 -2.00
N TRP A 142 28.75 -3.30 -2.31
CA TRP A 142 29.67 -4.30 -2.86
C TRP A 142 29.66 -4.36 -4.39
N MET A 143 28.81 -3.56 -5.06
CA MET A 143 28.75 -3.52 -6.53
C MET A 143 29.91 -2.75 -7.16
N PHE A 144 30.46 -1.76 -6.45
CA PHE A 144 31.52 -0.88 -6.96
C PHE A 144 32.79 -0.98 -6.11
N ASN A 145 33.95 -0.79 -6.75
CA ASN A 145 35.22 -0.77 -6.03
C ASN A 145 35.31 0.54 -5.18
N PRO A 146 35.57 0.45 -3.86
CA PRO A 146 35.61 1.61 -2.96
C PRO A 146 36.59 2.72 -3.37
N LYS A 147 37.66 2.35 -4.09
CA LYS A 147 38.67 3.29 -4.57
C LYS A 147 38.19 4.16 -5.74
N THR A 148 37.08 3.79 -6.39
CA THR A 148 36.59 4.48 -7.58
C THR A 148 35.93 5.82 -7.25
N LYS A 149 36.04 6.79 -8.17
CA LYS A 149 35.33 8.07 -8.08
C LYS A 149 33.80 7.88 -8.02
N ALA A 150 33.27 6.85 -8.67
CA ALA A 150 31.85 6.52 -8.65
C ALA A 150 31.39 6.12 -7.23
N PHE A 151 32.10 5.20 -6.57
CA PHE A 151 31.77 4.79 -5.20
C PHE A 151 31.84 5.97 -4.22
N LYS A 152 32.92 6.76 -4.25
CA LYS A 152 33.07 7.94 -3.38
C LYS A 152 31.94 8.96 -3.56
N ARG A 153 31.47 9.17 -4.79
CA ARG A 153 30.29 10.01 -5.07
C ARG A 153 29.01 9.35 -4.53
N GLY A 154 28.83 8.05 -4.76
CA GLY A 154 27.71 7.27 -4.23
C GLY A 154 27.55 7.42 -2.71
N ILE A 155 28.64 7.31 -1.95
CA ILE A 155 28.62 7.52 -0.49
C ILE A 155 28.11 8.91 -0.10
N LYS A 156 28.49 9.97 -0.83
CA LYS A 156 27.96 11.32 -0.57
C LYS A 156 26.44 11.38 -0.78
N PHE A 157 25.94 10.77 -1.85
CA PHE A 157 24.50 10.69 -2.10
C PHE A 157 23.77 9.86 -1.04
N THR A 158 24.35 8.74 -0.59
CA THR A 158 23.80 7.94 0.51
C THR A 158 23.70 8.76 1.80
N ILE A 159 24.75 9.48 2.18
CA ILE A 159 24.75 10.31 3.39
C ILE A 159 23.71 11.42 3.28
N ALA A 160 23.65 12.12 2.15
CA ALA A 160 22.65 13.16 1.90
C ALA A 160 21.22 12.60 2.00
N GLY A 161 20.96 11.45 1.38
CA GLY A 161 19.67 10.77 1.46
C GLY A 161 19.31 10.35 2.88
N LEU A 162 20.27 9.85 3.66
CA LEU A 162 20.05 9.51 5.08
C LEU A 162 19.71 10.74 5.92
N ILE A 163 20.42 11.85 5.72
CA ILE A 163 20.14 13.12 6.41
C ILE A 163 18.71 13.59 6.09
N ILE A 164 18.33 13.60 4.80
CA ILE A 164 16.98 13.97 4.38
C ILE A 164 15.93 13.06 5.05
N SER A 165 16.13 11.75 5.04
CA SER A 165 15.21 10.81 5.70
C SER A 165 15.08 11.06 7.20
N VAL A 166 16.18 11.34 7.90
CA VAL A 166 16.15 11.68 9.34
C VAL A 166 15.38 12.98 9.58
N ILE A 167 15.62 14.02 8.76
CA ILE A 167 14.88 15.28 8.88
C ILE A 167 13.39 15.06 8.68
N LEU A 168 12.99 14.34 7.63
CA LEU A 168 11.59 14.04 7.34
C LEU A 168 10.91 13.20 8.42
N LEU A 169 11.65 12.35 9.14
CA LEU A 169 11.12 11.57 10.27
C LEU A 169 10.89 12.40 11.54
N LEU A 170 11.55 13.55 11.66
CA LEU A 170 11.47 14.44 12.83
C LEU A 170 10.45 15.58 12.65
N ILE A 171 9.82 15.69 11.48
CA ILE A 171 8.72 16.61 11.17
C ILE A 171 7.40 15.88 11.37
#